data_AF-A0A8J4U2X2-F1
#
_entry.id   AF-A0A8J4U2X2-F1
#
_cell.length_a   1.000
_cell.length_b   1.000
_cell.length_c   1.000
_cell.angle_alpha   90.00
_cell.angle_beta   90.00
_cell.angle_gamma   90.00
#
_symmetry.space_group_name_H-M   'P 1'
#
loop_
_entity.id
_entity.type
_entity.pdbx_description
1 polymer ?
#
loop_
_entity_poly.entity_id
_entity_poly.type
_entity_poly.pdbx_seq_one_letter_code
_entity_poly.pdbx_strand_id
1 'polypeptide(L)'
;CDGIESELAGLYTEGGRIDLDEVANVVKRYSGTIIPLKEPKGYSLRVCGQDGTVYSGDEEELEAWKDFYLPERMEMVVIGAVDNFPCEAFDQELVLLLCEDGNIYAYEDEVLHLVARNVKELFETGLTFPGLECYKMGECFEDL
;
A
#
# COMPACT_ATOMS: atom_id res chain seq x y z
N CYS A 1 16.55 1.47 -9.01
CA CYS A 1 15.77 1.96 -10.18
C CYS A 1 15.16 3.24 -9.68
N ASP A 2 15.96 4.30 -9.60
CA ASP A 2 15.77 5.34 -8.56
C ASP A 2 14.72 6.40 -8.96
N GLY A 3 14.16 6.25 -10.17
CA GLY A 3 13.18 7.19 -10.74
C GLY A 3 11.81 7.11 -10.09
N ILE A 4 11.27 5.90 -9.92
CA ILE A 4 9.89 5.73 -9.41
C ILE A 4 9.76 6.17 -7.95
N GLU A 5 10.74 5.86 -7.10
CA GLU A 5 10.74 6.25 -5.69
C GLU A 5 10.67 7.78 -5.55
N SER A 6 11.45 8.48 -6.39
CA SER A 6 11.50 9.94 -6.44
C SER A 6 10.20 10.54 -6.97
N GLU A 7 9.59 9.92 -7.98
CA GLU A 7 8.29 10.34 -8.52
C GLU A 7 7.21 10.17 -7.45
N LEU A 8 7.06 8.98 -6.86
CA LEU A 8 6.05 8.70 -5.84
C LEU A 8 6.19 9.58 -4.58
N ALA A 9 7.42 9.87 -4.14
CA ALA A 9 7.67 10.68 -2.95
C ALA A 9 7.37 12.18 -3.15
N GLY A 10 7.16 12.64 -4.39
CA GLY A 10 6.96 14.05 -4.73
C GLY A 10 5.51 14.46 -4.98
N LEU A 11 4.55 13.54 -4.91
CA LEU A 11 3.18 13.75 -5.37
C LEU A 11 2.28 14.26 -4.24
N TYR A 12 2.32 15.57 -4.02
CA TYR A 12 1.42 16.25 -3.08
C TYR A 12 0.54 17.26 -3.81
N THR A 13 -0.73 17.29 -3.43
CA THR A 13 -1.70 18.33 -3.79
C THR A 13 -1.38 19.65 -3.07
N GLU A 14 -1.98 20.76 -3.52
CA GLU A 14 -1.87 22.06 -2.84
C GLU A 14 -2.36 22.03 -1.37
N GLY A 15 -3.21 21.05 -1.01
CA GLY A 15 -3.71 20.82 0.34
C GLY A 15 -2.79 19.99 1.24
N GLY A 16 -1.63 19.55 0.75
CA GLY A 16 -0.67 18.74 1.51
C GLY A 16 -1.02 17.25 1.61
N ARG A 17 -2.06 16.78 0.91
CA ARG A 17 -2.39 15.36 0.73
C ARG A 17 -1.71 14.78 -0.50
N ILE A 18 -1.56 13.46 -0.57
CA ILE A 18 -1.04 12.80 -1.75
C ILE A 18 -1.98 12.99 -2.95
N ASP A 19 -1.41 13.27 -4.12
CA ASP A 19 -2.16 13.27 -5.39
C ASP A 19 -2.28 11.82 -5.91
N LEU A 20 -3.35 11.14 -5.49
CA LEU A 20 -3.56 9.72 -5.76
C LEU A 20 -3.81 9.40 -7.25
N ASP A 21 -4.36 10.36 -8.01
CA ASP A 21 -4.54 10.19 -9.46
C ASP A 21 -3.19 10.16 -10.17
N GLU A 22 -2.28 11.07 -9.81
CA GLU A 22 -0.93 11.05 -10.38
C GLU A 22 -0.12 9.85 -9.87
N VAL A 23 -0.33 9.40 -8.62
CA VAL A 23 0.27 8.14 -8.14
C VAL A 23 -0.18 6.97 -9.01
N ALA A 24 -1.47 6.85 -9.31
CA ALA A 24 -1.98 5.79 -10.17
C ALA A 24 -1.37 5.85 -11.59
N ASN A 25 -1.16 7.06 -12.13
CA ASN A 25 -0.47 7.26 -13.41
C ASN A 25 1.00 6.81 -13.36
N VAL A 26 1.72 7.12 -12.30
CA VAL A 26 3.10 6.68 -12.08
C VAL A 26 3.15 5.16 -11.94
N VAL A 27 2.32 4.57 -11.08
CA VAL A 27 2.24 3.10 -10.89
C VAL A 27 1.97 2.40 -12.22
N LYS A 28 1.01 2.88 -13.01
CA LYS A 28 0.71 2.34 -14.34
C LYS A 28 1.90 2.40 -15.29
N ARG A 29 2.64 3.51 -15.28
CA ARG A 29 3.82 3.74 -16.13
C ARG A 29 4.97 2.79 -15.79
N TYR A 30 5.13 2.47 -14.51
CA TYR A 30 6.19 1.61 -13.99
C TYR A 30 5.72 0.18 -13.69
N SER A 31 4.50 -0.19 -14.08
CA SER A 31 3.93 -1.51 -13.81
C SER A 31 4.86 -2.64 -14.29
N GLY A 32 5.06 -3.64 -13.44
CA GLY A 32 5.99 -4.75 -13.64
C GLY A 32 7.42 -4.47 -13.18
N THR A 33 7.74 -3.26 -12.74
CA THR A 33 9.05 -2.95 -12.15
C THR A 33 9.20 -3.70 -10.82
N ILE A 34 10.36 -4.32 -10.61
CA ILE A 34 10.71 -4.99 -9.36
C ILE A 34 11.71 -4.13 -8.59
N ILE A 35 11.36 -3.74 -7.37
CA ILE A 35 12.19 -2.91 -6.50
C ILE A 35 12.55 -3.74 -5.26
N PRO A 36 13.84 -4.10 -5.08
CA PRO A 36 14.27 -4.80 -3.87
C PRO A 36 14.00 -3.97 -2.62
N LEU A 37 13.38 -4.58 -1.62
CA LEU A 37 13.18 -3.95 -0.32
C LEU A 37 14.49 -4.00 0.48
N LYS A 38 14.75 -2.93 1.23
CA LYS A 38 15.89 -2.90 2.16
C LYS A 38 15.67 -3.85 3.34
N GLU A 39 14.46 -3.80 3.88
CA GLU A 39 13.92 -4.77 4.83
C GLU A 39 12.46 -5.06 4.46
N PRO A 40 11.96 -6.29 4.69
CA PRO A 40 12.75 -7.48 4.99
C PRO A 40 13.60 -7.90 3.78
N LYS A 41 14.86 -8.28 4.03
CA LYS A 41 15.79 -8.69 2.96
C LYS A 41 15.29 -9.91 2.19
N GLY A 42 15.57 -9.91 0.89
CA GLY A 42 15.21 -11.01 -0.02
C GLY A 42 13.83 -10.86 -0.65
N TYR A 43 13.04 -9.89 -0.21
CA TYR A 43 11.76 -9.53 -0.79
C TYR A 43 11.90 -8.32 -1.71
N SER A 44 10.95 -8.18 -2.64
CA SER A 44 10.88 -7.06 -3.56
C SER A 44 9.43 -6.61 -3.70
N LEU A 45 9.24 -5.30 -3.83
CA LEU A 45 7.98 -4.74 -4.28
C LEU A 45 7.89 -4.91 -5.79
N ARG A 46 6.87 -5.61 -6.26
CA ARG A 46 6.44 -5.57 -7.66
C ARG A 46 5.45 -4.43 -7.82
N VAL A 47 5.85 -3.42 -8.57
CA VAL A 47 4.99 -2.26 -8.86
C VAL A 47 3.85 -2.70 -9.76
N CYS A 48 2.63 -2.49 -9.31
CA CYS A 48 1.41 -2.71 -10.07
C CYS A 48 0.25 -1.95 -9.41
N GLY A 49 -0.79 -1.67 -10.20
CA GLY A 49 -2.10 -1.31 -9.64
C GLY A 49 -2.87 -2.56 -9.24
N GLN A 50 -4.11 -2.39 -8.81
CA GLN A 50 -4.97 -3.49 -8.35
C GLN A 50 -5.12 -4.63 -9.37
N ASP A 51 -5.23 -4.33 -10.66
CA ASP A 51 -5.32 -5.37 -11.71
C ASP A 51 -4.08 -6.27 -11.82
N GLY A 52 -2.97 -5.88 -11.19
CA GLY A 52 -1.77 -6.69 -11.08
C GLY A 52 -1.65 -7.44 -9.76
N THR A 53 -2.69 -7.50 -8.94
CA THR A 53 -2.72 -8.26 -7.68
C THR A 53 -3.71 -9.43 -7.76
N VAL A 54 -3.76 -10.24 -6.70
CA VAL A 54 -4.79 -11.27 -6.52
C VAL A 54 -6.23 -10.70 -6.43
N TYR A 55 -6.38 -9.38 -6.25
CA TYR A 55 -7.66 -8.66 -6.19
C TYR A 55 -8.02 -7.96 -7.51
N SER A 56 -7.47 -8.41 -8.64
CA SER A 56 -7.78 -7.85 -9.96
C SER A 56 -9.29 -7.81 -10.23
N GLY A 57 -9.81 -6.63 -10.57
CA GLY A 57 -11.23 -6.40 -10.85
C GLY A 57 -12.16 -6.43 -9.63
N ASP A 58 -11.63 -6.53 -8.41
CA ASP A 58 -12.42 -6.54 -7.18
C ASP A 58 -12.63 -5.10 -6.64
N GLU A 59 -13.49 -4.35 -7.32
CA GLU A 59 -13.79 -2.96 -6.93
C GLU A 59 -14.37 -2.86 -5.50
N GLU A 60 -15.05 -3.91 -5.02
CA GLU A 60 -15.63 -3.95 -3.67
C GLU A 60 -14.54 -4.03 -2.59
N GLU A 61 -13.51 -4.84 -2.79
CA GLU A 61 -12.38 -4.94 -1.87
C GLU A 61 -11.61 -3.61 -1.76
N LEU A 62 -11.41 -2.91 -2.87
CA LEU A 62 -10.76 -1.59 -2.86
C LEU A 62 -11.58 -0.56 -2.08
N GLU A 63 -12.90 -0.56 -2.22
CA GLU A 63 -13.76 0.32 -1.41
C GLU A 63 -13.78 -0.11 0.06
N ALA A 64 -13.71 -1.41 0.36
CA ALA A 64 -13.63 -1.90 1.73
C ALA A 64 -12.37 -1.41 2.45
N TRP A 65 -11.20 -1.42 1.80
CA TRP A 65 -9.95 -0.88 2.36
C TRP A 65 -10.07 0.61 2.73
N LYS A 66 -10.84 1.38 1.96
CA LYS A 66 -11.06 2.81 2.21
C LYS A 66 -12.04 3.07 3.35
N ASP A 67 -13.06 2.23 3.49
CA ASP A 67 -14.22 2.51 4.34
C ASP A 67 -14.17 1.86 5.73
N PHE A 68 -13.59 0.65 5.86
CA PHE A 68 -13.90 -0.21 7.00
C PHE A 68 -12.75 -0.50 7.96
N TYR A 69 -11.57 0.08 7.73
CA TYR A 69 -10.39 -0.21 8.54
C TYR A 69 -9.97 0.95 9.43
N LEU A 70 -9.99 2.17 8.90
CA LEU A 70 -9.55 3.38 9.61
C LEU A 70 -10.76 4.14 10.19
N PRO A 71 -10.58 4.96 11.24
CA PRO A 71 -11.68 5.65 11.92
C PRO A 71 -12.54 6.55 11.03
N GLU A 72 -11.97 7.02 9.91
CA GLU A 72 -12.65 7.79 8.88
C GLU A 72 -12.33 7.15 7.53
N ARG A 73 -13.20 7.36 6.53
CA ARG A 73 -12.91 6.94 5.16
C ARG A 73 -11.64 7.63 4.68
N MET A 74 -10.69 6.85 4.16
CA MET A 74 -9.45 7.37 3.60
C MET A 74 -9.30 6.91 2.15
N GLU A 75 -9.03 7.83 1.24
CA GLU A 75 -8.71 7.45 -0.15
C GLU A 75 -7.33 6.78 -0.21
N MET A 76 -7.23 5.73 -1.02
CA MET A 76 -6.04 4.90 -1.15
C MET A 76 -5.91 4.36 -2.57
N VAL A 77 -4.67 4.08 -2.99
CA VAL A 77 -4.36 3.40 -4.26
C VAL A 77 -3.35 2.28 -4.07
N VAL A 78 -3.51 1.19 -4.80
CA VAL A 78 -2.52 0.10 -4.85
C VAL A 78 -1.27 0.60 -5.56
N ILE A 79 -0.12 0.46 -4.90
CA ILE A 79 1.21 0.81 -5.47
C ILE A 79 2.05 -0.42 -5.83
N GLY A 80 1.65 -1.60 -5.36
CA GLY A 80 2.26 -2.86 -5.74
C GLY A 80 1.95 -4.00 -4.78
N ALA A 81 2.65 -5.11 -4.97
CA ALA A 81 2.56 -6.30 -4.14
C ALA A 81 3.94 -6.88 -3.81
N VAL A 82 4.05 -7.55 -2.67
CA VAL A 82 5.21 -8.38 -2.31
C VAL A 82 4.81 -9.85 -2.40
N ASP A 83 5.39 -10.55 -3.35
CA ASP A 83 5.04 -11.95 -3.66
C ASP A 83 5.73 -12.95 -2.74
N ASN A 84 5.07 -14.09 -2.48
CA ASN A 84 5.58 -15.20 -1.67
C ASN A 84 6.02 -14.77 -0.26
N PHE A 85 5.31 -13.79 0.31
CA PHE A 85 5.59 -13.27 1.63
C PHE A 85 5.02 -14.21 2.70
N PRO A 86 5.78 -14.61 3.74
CA PRO A 86 5.36 -15.59 4.74
C PRO A 86 4.36 -14.97 5.72
N CYS A 87 3.13 -14.83 5.26
CA CYS A 87 2.00 -14.17 5.91
C CYS A 87 0.71 -14.94 5.57
N GLU A 88 -0.40 -14.52 6.18
CA GLU A 88 -1.72 -15.12 5.99
C GLU A 88 -2.48 -14.50 4.80
N ALA A 89 -1.89 -13.53 4.10
CA ALA A 89 -2.49 -12.94 2.91
C ALA A 89 -2.77 -14.00 1.84
N PHE A 90 -3.86 -13.82 1.10
CA PHE A 90 -4.26 -14.73 0.04
C PHE A 90 -3.14 -14.89 -1.01
N ASP A 91 -2.84 -16.14 -1.38
CA ASP A 91 -1.70 -16.52 -2.24
C ASP A 91 -0.32 -16.00 -1.78
N GLN A 92 -0.19 -15.64 -0.49
CA GLN A 92 1.02 -15.04 0.06
C GLN A 92 1.44 -13.75 -0.67
N GLU A 93 0.47 -13.02 -1.24
CA GLU A 93 0.67 -11.76 -1.93
C GLU A 93 0.28 -10.61 -1.02
N LEU A 94 1.27 -9.93 -0.45
CA LEU A 94 1.05 -8.80 0.43
C LEU A 94 0.88 -7.51 -0.39
N VAL A 95 -0.36 -7.01 -0.48
CA VAL A 95 -0.69 -5.83 -1.30
C VAL A 95 -0.38 -4.54 -0.53
N LEU A 96 0.33 -3.61 -1.19
CA LEU A 96 0.68 -2.31 -0.63
C LEU A 96 -0.21 -1.20 -1.18
N LEU A 97 -0.75 -0.41 -0.27
CA LEU A 97 -1.66 0.71 -0.50
C LEU A 97 -0.98 2.01 -0.05
N LEU A 98 -0.94 3.03 -0.92
CA LEU A 98 -0.59 4.39 -0.54
C LEU A 98 -1.87 5.17 -0.23
N CYS A 99 -1.95 5.71 0.99
CA CYS A 99 -3.07 6.49 1.47
C CYS A 99 -2.89 7.98 1.17
N GLU A 100 -4.00 8.72 1.09
CA GLU A 100 -3.99 10.18 0.85
C GLU A 100 -3.24 10.99 1.93
N ASP A 101 -3.05 10.44 3.13
CA ASP A 101 -2.25 11.03 4.20
C ASP A 101 -0.74 10.76 4.06
N GLY A 102 -0.34 9.96 3.07
CA GLY A 102 1.04 9.56 2.80
C GLY A 102 1.47 8.26 3.47
N ASN A 103 0.68 7.70 4.37
CA ASN A 103 0.98 6.41 4.98
C ASN A 103 0.86 5.27 3.98
N ILE A 104 1.65 4.22 4.20
CA ILE A 104 1.64 3.01 3.37
C ILE A 104 1.15 1.86 4.23
N TYR A 105 0.10 1.22 3.74
CA TYR A 105 -0.52 0.08 4.39
C TYR A 105 -0.25 -1.19 3.59
N ALA A 106 -0.12 -2.30 4.30
CA ALA A 106 -0.14 -3.62 3.70
C ALA A 106 -1.42 -4.36 4.13
N TYR A 107 -2.06 -5.05 3.20
CA TYR A 107 -3.26 -5.84 3.49
C TYR A 107 -2.94 -7.32 3.68
N GLU A 108 -3.35 -7.88 4.82
CA GLU A 108 -3.25 -9.31 5.18
C GLU A 108 -4.56 -9.73 5.87
N ASP A 109 -5.35 -10.62 5.24
CA ASP A 109 -6.50 -11.32 5.86
C ASP A 109 -7.37 -10.48 6.81
N GLU A 110 -8.11 -9.50 6.27
CA GLU A 110 -8.96 -8.57 7.03
C GLU A 110 -8.20 -7.67 8.03
N VAL A 111 -6.90 -7.44 7.81
CA VAL A 111 -6.06 -6.51 8.58
C VAL A 111 -5.29 -5.57 7.65
N LEU A 112 -5.37 -4.26 7.92
CA LEU A 112 -4.44 -3.26 7.38
C LEU A 112 -3.29 -3.02 8.36
N HIS A 113 -2.07 -3.19 7.88
CA HIS A 113 -0.84 -2.96 8.63
C HIS A 113 -0.20 -1.66 8.17
N LEU A 114 0.00 -0.68 9.06
CA LEU A 114 0.80 0.49 8.74
C LEU A 114 2.28 0.08 8.62
N VAL A 115 2.79 -0.08 7.40
CA VAL A 115 4.14 -0.64 7.17
C VAL A 115 5.22 0.41 6.95
N ALA A 116 4.85 1.63 6.56
CA ALA A 116 5.71 2.79 6.46
C ALA A 116 4.89 4.09 6.53
N ARG A 117 5.47 5.19 7.03
CA ARG A 117 4.76 6.49 7.15
C ARG A 117 4.86 7.37 5.90
N ASN A 118 5.60 6.92 4.90
CA ASN A 118 5.76 7.57 3.60
C ASN A 118 6.57 6.69 2.66
N VAL A 119 6.50 7.02 1.37
CA VAL A 119 7.24 6.40 0.28
C VAL A 119 8.74 6.37 0.55
N LYS A 120 9.30 7.47 1.09
CA LYS A 120 10.72 7.55 1.40
C LYS A 120 11.12 6.52 2.47
N GLU A 121 10.35 6.37 3.54
CA GLU A 121 10.60 5.38 4.58
C GLU A 121 10.52 3.94 4.04
N LEU A 122 9.54 3.64 3.19
CA LEU A 122 9.41 2.31 2.56
C LEU A 122 10.70 1.91 1.83
N PHE A 123 11.30 2.81 1.06
CA PHE A 123 12.48 2.49 0.25
C PHE A 123 13.81 2.69 1.00
N GLU A 124 13.93 3.69 1.87
CA GLU A 124 15.16 3.96 2.61
C GLU A 124 15.34 3.08 3.85
N THR A 125 14.26 2.65 4.48
CA THR A 125 14.28 1.81 5.70
C THR A 125 13.78 0.41 5.41
N GLY A 126 12.68 0.29 4.67
CA GLY A 126 12.03 -0.98 4.36
C GLY A 126 10.56 -1.01 4.81
N LEU A 127 9.94 -2.15 4.53
CA LEU A 127 8.60 -2.51 4.94
C LEU A 127 8.66 -3.07 6.37
N THR A 128 7.97 -2.44 7.32
CA THR A 128 7.84 -2.96 8.69
C THR A 128 6.67 -3.94 8.75
N PHE A 129 6.91 -5.21 9.08
CA PHE A 129 5.87 -6.22 9.20
C PHE A 129 5.95 -6.94 10.56
N PRO A 130 4.84 -7.16 11.30
CA PRO A 130 3.43 -6.95 10.94
C PRO A 130 2.95 -5.49 11.08
N GLY A 131 3.80 -4.48 10.90
CA GLY A 131 3.40 -3.08 10.92
C GLY A 131 3.73 -2.36 12.22
N LEU A 132 3.67 -1.04 12.14
CA LEU A 132 3.81 -0.10 13.25
C LEU A 132 2.51 -0.02 14.06
N GLU A 133 1.39 -0.13 13.35
CA GLU A 133 0.02 -0.17 13.84
C GLU A 133 -0.76 -1.16 12.96
N CYS A 134 -1.79 -1.80 13.52
CA CYS A 134 -2.65 -2.73 12.81
C CYS A 134 -4.10 -2.32 13.03
N TYR A 135 -4.90 -2.42 11.98
CA TYR A 135 -6.32 -2.08 12.00
C TYR A 135 -7.09 -3.26 11.43
N LYS A 136 -7.94 -3.86 12.25
CA LYS A 136 -8.83 -4.93 11.78
C LYS A 136 -10.08 -4.32 11.17
N MET A 137 -10.64 -5.01 10.19
CA MET A 137 -11.92 -4.62 9.61
C MET A 137 -12.99 -4.45 10.70
N GLY A 138 -13.65 -3.30 10.72
CA GLY A 138 -14.74 -3.00 11.64
C GLY A 138 -14.35 -2.57 13.05
N GLU A 139 -13.10 -2.80 13.50
CA GLU A 139 -12.68 -2.62 14.89
C GLU A 139 -12.81 -1.17 15.37
N CYS A 140 -12.56 -0.20 14.49
CA CYS A 140 -12.69 1.23 14.82
C CYS A 140 -14.14 1.71 14.99
N PHE A 141 -15.14 0.89 14.67
CA PHE A 141 -16.57 1.23 14.78
C PHE A 141 -17.27 0.51 15.94
N GLU A 142 -16.59 -0.33 16.72
CA GLU A 142 -17.21 -1.13 17.80
C GLU A 142 -17.79 -0.28 18.95
N ASP A 143 -17.32 0.96 19.11
CA ASP A 143 -17.73 1.89 20.17
C ASP A 143 -18.70 3.00 19.70
N LEU A 144 -19.25 2.92 18.48
CA LEU A 144 -20.19 3.90 17.91
C LEU A 144 -21.67 3.67 18.28
#